data_AF-A0AAW6U9E5-F1
#
_entry.id   AF-A0AAW6U9E5-F1
#
_cell.length_a   1.000
_cell.length_b   1.000
_cell.length_c   1.000
_cell.angle_alpha   90.00
_cell.angle_beta   90.00
_cell.angle_gamma   90.00
#
_symmetry.space_group_name_H-M   'P 1'
#
loop_
_entity.id
_entity.type
_entity.pdbx_description
1 polymer ?
#
loop_
_entity_poly.entity_id
_entity_poly.type
_entity_poly.pdbx_seq_one_letter_code
_entity_poly.pdbx_strand_id
1 'polypeptide(L)'
;MYSLSVGDEFIDPGSEAYVSLENIVHSETSGYIDMNTPNTYTLQYYAIDDQDNEETVLVKVLVLSNYYQDAVGLSGNELLLELRYIINTNVTMQNYDAARYILNITDRDPNNPDNVILVYTGYSVDGDWYCPASNDCTWNREHVWPQSLLDVNTTGSSTHVGADLHNLKPADPGTNSSRGNKYFDNTTTTLSYAPRDEVKGDIARMLFYMTVMYDYLELINGTPTTYQMAMLDILIEWHEQDVVDEFEQNRNDVIYTYQNNRNPFIDYPDFYALIFNPNYSN
;
A
#
# COMPACT_ATOMS: atom_id res chain seq x y z
N MET A 1 -4.71 18.68 -2.50
CA MET A 1 -4.95 17.53 -3.41
C MET A 1 -6.41 17.49 -3.83
N TYR A 2 -6.69 17.08 -5.07
CA TYR A 2 -8.06 16.93 -5.61
C TYR A 2 -8.30 15.49 -6.04
N SER A 3 -9.56 15.07 -6.04
CA SER A 3 -9.98 13.80 -6.66
C SER A 3 -11.25 14.01 -7.48
N LEU A 4 -11.39 13.25 -8.56
CA LEU A 4 -12.53 13.23 -9.46
C LEU A 4 -12.73 11.81 -10.01
N SER A 5 -13.92 11.51 -10.53
CA SER A 5 -14.16 10.23 -11.19
C SER A 5 -13.56 10.24 -12.59
N VAL A 6 -13.18 9.08 -13.11
CA VAL A 6 -12.80 8.93 -14.52
C VAL A 6 -13.91 9.43 -15.44
N GLY A 7 -13.56 10.31 -16.36
CA GLY A 7 -14.46 10.98 -17.30
C GLY A 7 -15.04 12.30 -16.81
N ASP A 8 -14.91 12.64 -15.53
CA ASP A 8 -15.34 13.94 -15.00
C ASP A 8 -14.39 15.06 -15.47
N GLU A 9 -14.93 16.28 -15.61
CA GLU A 9 -14.14 17.45 -15.96
C GLU A 9 -13.34 17.95 -14.75
N PHE A 10 -12.03 18.14 -14.92
CA PHE A 10 -11.21 18.85 -13.95
C PHE A 10 -11.25 20.36 -14.22
N ILE A 11 -11.76 21.12 -13.25
CA ILE A 11 -11.74 22.58 -13.28
C ILE A 11 -10.58 23.05 -12.41
N ASP A 12 -9.56 23.63 -13.03
CA ASP A 12 -8.42 24.22 -12.31
C ASP A 12 -8.93 25.32 -11.37
N PRO A 13 -8.69 25.23 -10.05
CA PRO A 13 -9.09 26.24 -9.08
C PRO A 13 -8.38 27.60 -9.28
N GLY A 14 -7.31 27.62 -10.08
CA GLY A 14 -6.41 28.76 -10.22
C GLY A 14 -5.42 28.84 -9.06
N SER A 15 -4.53 29.83 -9.13
CA SER A 15 -3.55 30.07 -8.07
C SER A 15 -3.21 31.56 -7.97
N GLU A 16 -2.89 32.01 -6.75
CA GLU A 16 -2.42 33.36 -6.47
C GLU A 16 -1.06 33.27 -5.77
N ALA A 17 -0.11 34.09 -6.21
CA ALA A 17 1.22 34.17 -5.62
C ALA A 17 1.52 35.60 -5.13
N TYR A 18 2.19 35.69 -3.98
CA TYR A 18 2.44 36.96 -3.29
C TYR A 18 3.94 37.14 -3.01
N VAL A 19 4.51 38.27 -3.44
CA VAL A 19 5.84 38.71 -2.99
C VAL A 19 5.64 39.82 -1.96
N SER A 20 6.02 39.54 -0.72
CA SER A 20 5.94 40.47 0.43
C SER A 20 4.64 41.28 0.50
N LEU A 21 3.52 40.67 0.89
CA LEU A 21 2.21 41.29 1.22
C LEU A 21 1.57 42.30 0.23
N GLU A 22 2.25 42.72 -0.84
CA GLU A 22 1.84 43.92 -1.59
C GLU A 22 1.82 43.75 -3.12
N ASN A 23 2.40 42.70 -3.72
CA ASN A 23 2.31 42.48 -5.17
C ASN A 23 1.97 41.03 -5.56
N ILE A 24 1.03 40.90 -6.51
CA ILE A 24 0.66 39.65 -7.17
C ILE A 24 1.71 39.34 -8.24
N VAL A 25 2.27 38.14 -8.22
CA VAL A 25 3.20 37.64 -9.24
C VAL A 25 2.47 36.77 -10.26
N HIS A 26 3.01 36.70 -11.48
CA HIS A 26 2.54 35.79 -12.52
C HIS A 26 2.61 34.33 -12.03
N SER A 27 1.45 33.67 -11.94
CA SER A 27 1.37 32.23 -11.71
C SER A 27 1.16 31.52 -13.05
N GLU A 28 1.99 30.51 -13.32
CA GLU A 28 1.82 29.60 -14.45
C GLU A 28 1.55 28.19 -13.93
N THR A 29 0.68 27.46 -14.64
CA THR A 29 0.42 26.03 -14.38
C THR A 29 1.03 25.21 -15.51
N SER A 30 1.77 24.16 -15.16
CA SER A 30 2.27 23.16 -16.11
C SER A 30 1.87 21.74 -15.68
N GLY A 31 1.81 20.83 -16.65
CA GLY A 31 1.32 19.46 -16.48
C GLY A 31 0.11 19.16 -17.35
N TYR A 32 -0.34 17.90 -17.30
CA TYR A 32 -1.51 17.43 -18.01
C TYR A 32 -2.22 16.36 -17.18
N ILE A 33 -3.55 16.41 -17.20
CA ILE A 33 -4.42 15.42 -16.57
C ILE A 33 -5.19 14.72 -17.69
N ASP A 34 -5.00 13.41 -17.83
CA ASP A 34 -5.91 12.61 -18.66
C ASP A 34 -7.09 12.15 -17.80
N MET A 35 -8.20 12.88 -17.94
CA MET A 35 -9.44 12.60 -17.23
C MET A 35 -10.04 11.23 -17.59
N ASN A 36 -9.61 10.59 -18.67
CA ASN A 36 -10.14 9.29 -19.11
C ASN A 36 -9.29 8.10 -18.67
N THR A 37 -8.13 8.35 -18.07
CA THR A 37 -7.21 7.30 -17.62
C THR A 37 -7.05 7.40 -16.10
N PRO A 38 -7.57 6.41 -15.34
CA PRO A 38 -7.41 6.42 -13.88
C PRO A 38 -5.93 6.43 -13.48
N ASN A 39 -5.53 7.46 -12.73
CA ASN A 39 -4.17 7.64 -12.25
C ASN A 39 -4.10 8.82 -11.27
N THR A 40 -2.98 8.97 -10.56
CA THR A 40 -2.58 10.24 -9.97
C THR A 40 -1.81 11.07 -11.00
N TYR A 41 -2.27 12.29 -11.24
CA TYR A 41 -1.58 13.30 -12.04
C TYR A 41 -1.02 14.39 -11.12
N THR A 42 0.09 15.02 -11.53
CA THR A 42 0.69 16.15 -10.81
C THR A 42 0.66 17.37 -11.69
N LEU A 43 0.07 18.45 -11.19
CA LEU A 43 0.19 19.80 -11.73
C LEU A 43 1.28 20.55 -10.96
N GLN A 44 2.07 21.33 -11.68
CA GLN A 44 3.06 22.23 -11.10
C GLN A 44 2.57 23.66 -11.27
N TYR A 45 2.40 24.37 -10.15
CA TYR A 45 2.16 25.80 -10.10
C TYR A 45 3.45 26.48 -9.70
N TYR A 46 3.89 27.50 -10.43
CA TYR A 46 5.07 28.27 -10.03
C TYR A 46 4.85 29.76 -10.18
N ALA A 47 5.60 30.52 -9.38
CA ALA A 47 5.64 31.97 -9.41
C ALA A 47 7.09 32.45 -9.38
N ILE A 48 7.41 33.45 -10.20
CA ILE A 48 8.76 33.99 -10.36
C ILE A 48 8.74 35.48 -10.01
N ASP A 49 9.48 35.88 -8.98
CA ASP A 49 9.56 37.29 -8.57
C ASP A 49 10.46 38.15 -9.49
N ASP A 50 10.46 39.47 -9.25
CA ASP A 50 11.29 40.42 -10.01
C ASP A 50 12.81 40.24 -9.80
N GLN A 51 13.23 39.33 -8.92
CA GLN A 51 14.62 38.95 -8.68
C GLN A 51 14.94 37.56 -9.28
N ASP A 52 14.06 37.01 -10.11
CA ASP A 52 14.14 35.66 -10.70
C ASP A 52 14.13 34.53 -9.65
N ASN A 53 13.59 34.75 -8.45
CA ASN A 53 13.35 33.68 -7.49
C ASN A 53 12.07 32.94 -7.85
N GLU A 54 12.15 31.61 -7.97
CA GLU A 54 11.01 30.75 -8.28
C GLU A 54 10.56 29.99 -7.03
N GLU A 55 9.26 30.01 -6.78
CA GLU A 55 8.60 29.11 -5.84
C GLU A 55 7.65 28.19 -6.59
N THR A 56 7.68 26.90 -6.25
CA THR A 56 6.88 25.86 -6.90
C THR A 56 5.99 25.16 -5.88
N VAL A 57 4.73 24.94 -6.24
CA VAL A 57 3.76 24.10 -5.53
C VAL A 57 3.31 22.98 -6.45
N LEU A 58 3.34 21.74 -5.94
CA LEU A 58 2.83 20.57 -6.64
C LEU A 58 1.43 20.24 -6.14
N VAL A 59 0.47 20.12 -7.06
CA VAL A 59 -0.90 19.73 -6.76
C VAL A 59 -1.15 18.37 -7.39
N LYS A 60 -1.49 17.39 -6.55
CA LYS A 60 -1.91 16.06 -7.01
C LYS A 60 -3.41 16.04 -7.30
N VAL A 61 -3.76 15.43 -8.42
CA VAL A 61 -5.13 15.20 -8.88
C VAL A 61 -5.33 13.71 -9.13
N LEU A 62 -6.18 13.07 -8.34
CA LEU A 62 -6.50 11.65 -8.43
C LEU A 62 -7.71 11.47 -9.33
N VAL A 63 -7.51 10.93 -10.53
CA VAL A 63 -8.59 10.47 -11.40
C VAL A 63 -8.93 9.04 -10.98
N LEU A 64 -10.00 8.88 -10.20
CA LEU A 64 -10.41 7.61 -9.62
C LEU A 64 -11.14 6.74 -10.63
N SER A 65 -10.81 5.45 -10.67
CA SER A 65 -11.53 4.46 -11.45
C SER A 65 -12.95 4.28 -10.90
N ASN A 66 -13.84 3.68 -11.70
CA ASN A 66 -15.21 3.38 -11.28
C ASN A 66 -15.28 2.53 -10.00
N TYR A 67 -14.24 1.74 -9.70
CA TYR A 67 -14.17 0.94 -8.47
C TYR A 67 -14.05 1.82 -7.21
N TYR A 68 -13.50 3.03 -7.32
CA TYR A 68 -13.29 3.98 -6.22
C TYR A 68 -14.10 5.28 -6.37
N GLN A 69 -15.10 5.34 -7.26
CA GLN A 69 -15.84 6.58 -7.55
C GLN A 69 -16.50 7.21 -6.31
N ASP A 70 -16.97 6.40 -5.37
CA ASP A 70 -17.65 6.89 -4.16
C ASP A 70 -16.66 7.52 -3.15
N ALA A 71 -15.35 7.34 -3.37
CA ALA A 71 -14.29 7.96 -2.58
C ALA A 71 -13.90 9.38 -3.05
N VAL A 72 -14.49 9.88 -4.14
CA VAL A 72 -14.20 11.22 -4.69
C VAL A 72 -14.49 12.30 -3.65
N GLY A 73 -13.52 13.22 -3.47
CA GLY A 73 -13.58 14.34 -2.53
C GLY A 73 -13.50 13.97 -1.04
N LEU A 74 -13.45 12.69 -0.69
CA LEU A 74 -13.38 12.26 0.72
C LEU A 74 -11.95 12.34 1.26
N SER A 75 -11.83 12.58 2.56
CA SER A 75 -10.56 12.52 3.31
C SER A 75 -10.78 12.09 4.75
N GLY A 76 -9.69 11.83 5.48
CA GLY A 76 -9.69 11.42 6.88
C GLY A 76 -10.55 10.18 7.12
N ASN A 77 -11.38 10.24 8.15
CA ASN A 77 -12.22 9.12 8.55
C ASN A 77 -13.34 8.82 7.52
N GLU A 78 -13.82 9.80 6.75
CA GLU A 78 -14.84 9.57 5.71
C GLU A 78 -14.26 8.71 4.59
N LEU A 79 -13.06 9.05 4.11
CA LEU A 79 -12.35 8.25 3.11
C LEU A 79 -12.02 6.86 3.63
N LEU A 80 -11.53 6.74 4.88
CA LEU A 80 -11.22 5.44 5.49
C LEU A 80 -12.44 4.52 5.51
N LEU A 81 -13.60 5.02 5.94
CA LEU A 81 -14.83 4.23 6.01
C LEU A 81 -15.36 3.86 4.63
N GLU A 82 -15.26 4.76 3.65
CA GLU A 82 -15.68 4.48 2.28
C GLU A 82 -14.77 3.43 1.62
N LEU A 83 -13.45 3.57 1.72
CA LEU A 83 -12.52 2.56 1.22
C LEU A 83 -12.75 1.21 1.88
N ARG A 84 -13.00 1.17 3.20
CA ARG A 84 -13.37 -0.06 3.92
C ARG A 84 -14.62 -0.69 3.32
N TYR A 85 -15.66 0.10 3.06
CA TYR A 85 -16.89 -0.38 2.44
C TYR A 85 -16.63 -0.95 1.05
N ILE A 86 -15.89 -0.23 0.20
CA ILE A 86 -15.52 -0.65 -1.16
C ILE A 86 -14.79 -2.00 -1.13
N ILE A 87 -13.73 -2.15 -0.32
CA ILE A 87 -12.89 -3.36 -0.33
C ILE A 87 -13.48 -4.55 0.42
N ASN A 88 -14.50 -4.33 1.27
CA ASN A 88 -15.27 -5.41 1.89
C ASN A 88 -16.47 -5.84 1.03
N THR A 89 -16.90 -5.02 0.07
CA THR A 89 -18.05 -5.35 -0.78
C THR A 89 -17.66 -6.43 -1.80
N ASN A 90 -18.43 -7.52 -1.85
CA ASN A 90 -18.21 -8.68 -2.73
C ASN A 90 -16.87 -9.43 -2.52
N VAL A 91 -16.14 -9.16 -1.45
CA VAL A 91 -14.90 -9.85 -1.15
C VAL A 91 -15.11 -11.37 -1.06
N THR A 92 -14.23 -12.14 -1.69
CA THR A 92 -14.23 -13.60 -1.71
C THR A 92 -12.99 -14.12 -1.01
N MET A 93 -13.10 -14.30 0.31
CA MET A 93 -11.97 -14.80 1.10
C MET A 93 -11.50 -16.16 0.60
N GLN A 94 -10.19 -16.28 0.39
CA GLN A 94 -9.59 -17.52 -0.06
C GLN A 94 -9.35 -18.47 1.12
N ASN A 95 -9.24 -19.74 0.76
CA ASN A 95 -8.85 -20.79 1.68
C ASN A 95 -7.33 -20.69 1.94
N TYR A 96 -6.92 -20.74 3.20
CA TYR A 96 -5.51 -20.61 3.57
C TYR A 96 -4.61 -21.65 2.90
N ASP A 97 -5.03 -22.91 2.81
CA ASP A 97 -4.28 -23.95 2.10
C ASP A 97 -4.21 -23.72 0.59
N ALA A 98 -5.23 -23.11 -0.01
CA ALA A 98 -5.19 -22.72 -1.41
C ALA A 98 -4.25 -21.53 -1.67
N ALA A 99 -4.05 -20.65 -0.66
CA ALA A 99 -3.24 -19.44 -0.81
C ALA A 99 -1.84 -19.72 -1.36
N ARG A 100 -1.22 -20.86 -1.04
CA ARG A 100 0.11 -21.20 -1.59
C ARG A 100 0.15 -21.28 -3.12
N TYR A 101 -0.90 -21.80 -3.73
CA TYR A 101 -0.96 -21.90 -5.20
C TYR A 101 -1.18 -20.53 -5.82
N ILE A 102 -1.90 -19.65 -5.12
CA ILE A 102 -2.16 -18.29 -5.57
C ILE A 102 -0.90 -17.43 -5.41
N LEU A 103 -0.14 -17.61 -4.32
CA LEU A 103 1.15 -16.93 -4.10
C LEU A 103 2.19 -17.27 -5.17
N ASN A 104 2.14 -18.47 -5.75
CA ASN A 104 2.96 -18.85 -6.92
C ASN A 104 2.60 -18.07 -8.21
N ILE A 105 1.50 -17.33 -8.19
CA ILE A 105 1.05 -16.48 -9.30
C ILE A 105 1.26 -15.01 -8.95
N THR A 106 0.88 -14.59 -7.74
CA THR A 106 0.98 -13.19 -7.31
C THR A 106 2.40 -12.72 -7.14
N ASP A 107 3.32 -13.59 -6.72
CA ASP A 107 4.71 -13.25 -6.40
C ASP A 107 5.71 -13.91 -7.36
N ARG A 108 5.23 -14.30 -8.55
CA ARG A 108 6.03 -14.93 -9.60
C ARG A 108 7.17 -14.03 -10.05
N ASP A 109 8.37 -14.58 -10.18
CA ASP A 109 9.52 -13.85 -10.70
C ASP A 109 9.30 -13.52 -12.20
N PRO A 110 9.30 -12.22 -12.59
CA PRO A 110 9.10 -11.83 -13.99
C PRO A 110 10.21 -12.31 -14.92
N ASN A 111 11.41 -12.59 -14.41
CA ASN A 111 12.55 -13.08 -15.19
C ASN A 111 12.65 -14.61 -15.20
N ASN A 112 11.97 -15.29 -14.29
CA ASN A 112 11.89 -16.74 -14.24
C ASN A 112 10.49 -17.19 -13.76
N PRO A 113 9.53 -17.39 -14.68
CA PRO A 113 8.13 -17.67 -14.34
C PRO A 113 7.86 -18.93 -13.52
N ASP A 114 8.83 -19.85 -13.42
CA ASP A 114 8.75 -21.05 -12.57
C ASP A 114 9.12 -20.76 -11.10
N ASN A 115 9.62 -19.55 -10.81
CA ASN A 115 10.06 -19.12 -9.50
C ASN A 115 9.12 -18.08 -8.87
N VAL A 116 9.24 -17.92 -7.55
CA VAL A 116 8.66 -16.82 -6.76
C VAL A 116 9.75 -15.99 -6.11
N ILE A 117 9.47 -14.69 -5.92
CA ILE A 117 10.35 -13.76 -5.20
C ILE A 117 9.95 -13.75 -3.72
N LEU A 118 10.90 -14.11 -2.84
CA LEU A 118 10.69 -14.13 -1.40
C LEU A 118 10.74 -12.71 -0.81
N VAL A 119 9.73 -12.34 -0.02
CA VAL A 119 9.54 -10.96 0.45
C VAL A 119 10.78 -10.38 1.15
N TYR A 120 11.33 -11.09 2.13
CA TYR A 120 12.40 -10.54 2.97
C TYR A 120 13.80 -10.68 2.38
N THR A 121 14.07 -11.73 1.60
CA THR A 121 15.41 -11.99 1.06
C THR A 121 15.57 -11.48 -0.37
N GLY A 122 14.47 -11.24 -1.09
CA GLY A 122 14.47 -10.89 -2.52
C GLY A 122 14.92 -12.05 -3.42
N TYR A 123 15.13 -13.25 -2.86
CA TYR A 123 15.59 -14.38 -3.65
C TYR A 123 14.48 -14.94 -4.52
N SER A 124 14.86 -15.24 -5.76
CA SER A 124 14.07 -16.04 -6.70
C SER A 124 14.31 -17.51 -6.40
N VAL A 125 13.27 -18.21 -5.96
CA VAL A 125 13.32 -19.64 -5.62
C VAL A 125 12.22 -20.40 -6.36
N ASP A 126 12.36 -21.71 -6.47
CA ASP A 126 11.34 -22.58 -7.06
C ASP A 126 9.95 -22.28 -6.48
N GLY A 127 9.01 -21.94 -7.37
CA GLY A 127 7.65 -21.57 -7.02
C GLY A 127 6.82 -22.77 -6.55
N ASP A 128 7.21 -23.98 -6.95
CA ASP A 128 6.58 -25.19 -6.44
C ASP A 128 6.88 -25.32 -4.94
N TRP A 129 5.81 -25.25 -4.14
CA TRP A 129 5.92 -25.49 -2.71
C TRP A 129 6.23 -26.97 -2.49
N TYR A 130 7.49 -27.26 -2.24
CA TYR A 130 7.97 -28.57 -1.82
C TYR A 130 8.41 -28.50 -0.36
N CYS A 131 7.80 -29.34 0.50
CA CYS A 131 8.07 -29.34 1.93
C CYS A 131 8.15 -30.77 2.49
N PRO A 132 9.29 -31.46 2.30
CA PRO A 132 9.52 -32.82 2.80
C PRO A 132 9.50 -32.92 4.34
N ALA A 133 9.80 -31.83 5.05
CA ALA A 133 9.67 -31.74 6.51
C ALA A 133 9.25 -30.31 6.90
N SER A 134 8.59 -30.15 8.06
CA SER A 134 7.95 -28.87 8.47
C SER A 134 8.87 -27.64 8.50
N ASN A 135 10.19 -27.84 8.59
CA ASN A 135 11.20 -26.77 8.64
C ASN A 135 12.14 -26.80 7.42
N ASP A 136 11.79 -27.59 6.40
CA ASP A 136 12.54 -27.80 5.18
C ASP A 136 11.56 -27.67 4.02
N CYS A 137 11.00 -26.47 3.86
CA CYS A 137 10.17 -26.11 2.72
C CYS A 137 10.99 -25.19 1.79
N THR A 138 10.72 -25.22 0.48
CA THR A 138 11.28 -24.25 -0.48
C THR A 138 10.98 -22.81 -0.08
N TRP A 139 9.77 -22.57 0.43
CA TRP A 139 9.31 -21.33 1.02
C TRP A 139 8.09 -21.59 1.92
N ASN A 140 7.68 -20.59 2.70
CA ASN A 140 6.44 -20.64 3.48
C ASN A 140 5.60 -19.37 3.32
N ARG A 141 4.34 -19.42 3.77
CA ARG A 141 3.46 -18.25 3.84
C ARG A 141 3.90 -17.39 5.01
N GLU A 142 4.30 -16.16 4.72
CA GLU A 142 4.48 -15.11 5.70
C GLU A 142 3.20 -14.31 5.87
N HIS A 143 2.85 -14.03 7.13
CA HIS A 143 1.82 -13.06 7.50
C HIS A 143 2.49 -11.73 7.82
N VAL A 144 2.38 -10.76 6.92
CA VAL A 144 3.01 -9.43 7.11
C VAL A 144 2.49 -8.78 8.39
N TRP A 145 1.19 -8.79 8.62
CA TRP A 145 0.60 -8.65 9.95
C TRP A 145 0.59 -10.03 10.66
N PRO A 146 1.42 -10.26 11.69
CA PRO A 146 1.62 -11.60 12.25
C PRO A 146 0.32 -12.25 12.75
N GLN A 147 0.15 -13.54 12.47
CA GLN A 147 -1.01 -14.30 12.92
C GLN A 147 -1.26 -14.20 14.44
N SER A 148 -0.19 -14.18 15.25
CA SER A 148 -0.30 -14.04 16.70
C SER A 148 -0.86 -12.70 17.15
N LEU A 149 -0.68 -11.65 16.35
CA LEU A 149 -1.25 -10.31 16.61
C LEU A 149 -2.63 -10.16 15.98
N LEU A 150 -3.06 -11.07 15.11
CA LEU A 150 -4.44 -11.13 14.61
C LEU A 150 -5.38 -11.91 15.55
N ASP A 151 -4.85 -12.58 16.58
CA ASP A 151 -5.59 -13.45 17.51
C ASP A 151 -6.41 -14.55 16.80
N VAL A 152 -5.85 -15.10 15.73
CA VAL A 152 -6.49 -16.15 14.95
C VAL A 152 -5.64 -17.41 14.89
N ASN A 153 -6.30 -18.55 14.74
CA ASN A 153 -5.63 -19.79 14.39
C ASN A 153 -5.92 -20.14 12.92
N THR A 154 -4.92 -19.94 12.08
CA THR A 154 -5.04 -20.24 10.66
C THR A 154 -4.69 -21.71 10.42
N THR A 155 -5.69 -22.49 10.06
CA THR A 155 -5.55 -23.89 9.67
C THR A 155 -6.06 -24.08 8.25
N GLY A 156 -5.79 -25.23 7.64
CA GLY A 156 -5.96 -25.43 6.20
C GLY A 156 -7.22 -24.80 5.59
N SER A 157 -8.40 -25.04 6.16
CA SER A 157 -9.67 -24.54 5.63
C SER A 157 -10.11 -23.15 6.08
N SER A 158 -9.28 -22.42 6.83
CA SER A 158 -9.58 -21.07 7.30
C SER A 158 -9.79 -20.11 6.12
N THR A 159 -10.84 -19.29 6.21
CA THR A 159 -11.20 -18.23 5.24
C THR A 159 -11.41 -16.88 5.93
N HIS A 160 -10.67 -16.62 7.01
CA HIS A 160 -10.72 -15.37 7.79
C HIS A 160 -9.51 -14.47 7.50
N VAL A 161 -9.29 -13.41 8.28
CA VAL A 161 -8.18 -12.43 8.15
C VAL A 161 -6.78 -13.04 7.96
N GLY A 162 -6.52 -14.24 8.50
CA GLY A 162 -5.23 -14.94 8.33
C GLY A 162 -5.08 -15.62 6.97
N ALA A 163 -6.12 -15.62 6.13
CA ALA A 163 -6.11 -16.16 4.78
C ALA A 163 -6.22 -15.06 3.72
N ASP A 164 -6.21 -13.78 4.11
CA ASP A 164 -6.21 -12.67 3.17
C ASP A 164 -4.89 -12.64 2.40
N LEU A 165 -4.97 -12.82 1.08
CA LEU A 165 -3.84 -12.80 0.17
C LEU A 165 -3.10 -11.48 0.21
N HIS A 166 -3.76 -10.36 0.47
CA HIS A 166 -3.06 -9.07 0.59
C HIS A 166 -2.08 -9.06 1.76
N ASN A 167 -2.34 -9.83 2.82
CA ASN A 167 -1.47 -9.98 4.00
C ASN A 167 -0.45 -11.13 3.89
N LEU A 168 -0.57 -11.97 2.85
CA LEU A 168 0.26 -13.15 2.67
C LEU A 168 1.35 -12.92 1.61
N LYS A 169 2.57 -13.34 1.92
CA LYS A 169 3.72 -13.32 1.00
C LYS A 169 4.51 -14.62 1.07
N PRO A 170 5.20 -15.07 0.00
CA PRO A 170 6.17 -16.14 0.12
C PRO A 170 7.42 -15.63 0.84
N ALA A 171 7.95 -16.42 1.77
CA ALA A 171 9.15 -16.11 2.52
C ALA A 171 10.06 -17.32 2.70
N ASP A 172 11.34 -17.05 2.90
CA ASP A 172 12.30 -18.06 3.34
C ASP A 172 11.90 -18.55 4.75
N PRO A 173 11.77 -19.87 5.00
CA PRO A 173 11.25 -20.35 6.27
C PRO A 173 12.10 -19.95 7.49
N GLY A 174 13.43 -19.90 7.33
CA GLY A 174 14.34 -19.49 8.40
C GLY A 174 14.20 -18.01 8.73
N THR A 175 14.14 -17.18 7.70
CA THR A 175 13.97 -15.73 7.81
C THR A 175 12.61 -15.39 8.40
N ASN A 176 11.54 -16.03 7.92
CA ASN A 176 10.20 -15.89 8.48
C ASN A 176 10.18 -16.29 9.97
N SER A 177 10.72 -17.46 10.32
CA SER A 177 10.80 -17.89 11.72
C SER A 177 11.60 -16.91 12.60
N SER A 178 12.66 -16.30 12.05
CA SER A 178 13.48 -15.31 12.75
C SER A 178 12.78 -13.95 12.92
N ARG A 179 11.95 -13.57 11.94
CA ARG A 179 11.08 -12.39 12.00
C ARG A 179 10.03 -12.57 13.09
N GLY A 180 9.38 -13.74 13.16
CA GLY A 180 8.41 -14.06 14.19
C GLY A 180 7.24 -13.06 14.21
N ASN A 181 6.96 -12.44 15.35
CA ASN A 181 5.93 -11.40 15.50
C ASN A 181 6.52 -10.00 15.73
N LYS A 182 7.80 -9.79 15.37
CA LYS A 182 8.47 -8.50 15.53
C LYS A 182 7.74 -7.43 14.71
N TYR A 183 7.63 -6.23 15.30
CA TYR A 183 7.12 -5.08 14.57
C TYR A 183 8.15 -4.59 13.55
N PHE A 184 7.70 -3.81 12.58
CA PHE A 184 8.60 -3.27 11.56
C PHE A 184 9.19 -1.94 12.03
N ASP A 185 10.50 -1.80 11.81
CA ASP A 185 11.26 -0.60 12.15
C ASP A 185 12.52 -0.56 11.27
N ASN A 186 13.23 0.57 11.25
CA ASN A 186 14.48 0.76 10.48
C ASN A 186 15.67 -0.02 11.05
N THR A 187 15.56 -0.62 12.24
CA THR A 187 16.62 -1.43 12.85
C THR A 187 16.09 -2.78 13.32
N THR A 188 16.81 -3.87 13.01
CA THR A 188 16.51 -5.19 13.56
C THR A 188 17.00 -5.30 15.00
N THR A 189 16.10 -5.61 15.91
CA THR A 189 16.38 -5.85 17.33
C THR A 189 15.74 -7.16 17.80
N THR A 190 15.64 -7.36 19.12
CA THR A 190 14.84 -8.46 19.68
C THR A 190 13.34 -8.26 19.48
N LEU A 191 12.87 -7.02 19.31
CA LEU A 191 11.45 -6.66 19.18
C LEU A 191 11.05 -6.21 17.77
N SER A 192 12.02 -5.73 16.98
CA SER A 192 11.79 -5.12 15.68
C SER A 192 12.54 -5.84 14.55
N TYR A 193 12.02 -5.73 13.33
CA TYR A 193 12.61 -6.28 12.12
C TYR A 193 12.74 -5.18 11.06
N ALA A 194 13.95 -5.03 10.52
CA ALA A 194 14.24 -4.16 9.39
C ALA A 194 14.33 -5.00 8.11
N PRO A 195 13.36 -4.91 7.19
CA PRO A 195 13.43 -5.57 5.90
C PRO A 195 14.43 -4.83 4.98
N ARG A 196 14.70 -5.44 3.82
CA ARG A 196 15.42 -4.78 2.71
C ARG A 196 14.64 -3.57 2.20
N ASP A 197 15.36 -2.61 1.61
CA ASP A 197 14.78 -1.32 1.24
C ASP A 197 13.69 -1.44 0.17
N GLU A 198 13.79 -2.42 -0.73
CA GLU A 198 12.90 -2.56 -1.89
C GLU A 198 11.63 -3.40 -1.61
N VAL A 199 11.23 -3.53 -0.33
CA VAL A 199 9.88 -4.01 0.09
C VAL A 199 9.29 -3.19 1.22
N LYS A 200 9.96 -2.10 1.61
CA LYS A 200 9.52 -1.28 2.73
C LYS A 200 8.16 -0.66 2.41
N GLY A 201 7.98 -0.19 1.19
CA GLY A 201 6.74 0.36 0.67
C GLY A 201 5.67 -0.72 0.54
N ASP A 202 6.01 -1.90 0.01
CA ASP A 202 5.10 -3.06 -0.06
C ASP A 202 4.49 -3.38 1.29
N ILE A 203 5.36 -3.51 2.31
CA ILE A 203 4.96 -3.83 3.68
C ILE A 203 4.08 -2.72 4.24
N ALA A 204 4.44 -1.44 4.02
CA ALA A 204 3.62 -0.31 4.46
C ALA A 204 2.22 -0.35 3.85
N ARG A 205 2.11 -0.53 2.52
CA ARG A 205 0.82 -0.59 1.82
C ARG A 205 -0.02 -1.80 2.22
N MET A 206 0.59 -2.95 2.50
CA MET A 206 -0.12 -4.12 3.04
C MET A 206 -0.68 -3.82 4.44
N LEU A 207 0.08 -3.15 5.30
CA LEU A 207 -0.36 -2.81 6.66
C LEU A 207 -1.43 -1.71 6.67
N PHE A 208 -1.31 -0.69 5.81
CA PHE A 208 -2.37 0.31 5.60
C PHE A 208 -3.67 -0.35 5.16
N TYR A 209 -3.59 -1.27 4.18
CA TYR A 209 -4.75 -2.07 3.74
C TYR A 209 -5.37 -2.84 4.90
N MET A 210 -4.57 -3.53 5.72
CA MET A 210 -5.11 -4.33 6.83
C MET A 210 -5.92 -3.48 7.83
N THR A 211 -5.46 -2.27 8.15
CA THR A 211 -6.18 -1.33 9.03
C THR A 211 -7.46 -0.77 8.38
N VAL A 212 -7.47 -0.56 7.06
CA VAL A 212 -8.69 -0.16 6.36
C VAL A 212 -9.67 -1.34 6.24
N MET A 213 -9.19 -2.54 5.90
CA MET A 213 -10.02 -3.73 5.70
C MET A 213 -10.69 -4.20 7.00
N TYR A 214 -9.95 -4.20 8.11
CA TYR A 214 -10.39 -4.74 9.40
C TYR A 214 -10.44 -3.65 10.47
N ASP A 215 -11.65 -3.36 10.97
CA ASP A 215 -11.92 -2.20 11.84
C ASP A 215 -11.32 -2.26 13.24
N TYR A 216 -10.92 -3.44 13.67
CA TYR A 216 -10.29 -3.69 14.95
C TYR A 216 -8.75 -3.67 14.88
N LEU A 217 -8.14 -3.51 13.70
CA LEU A 217 -6.69 -3.44 13.53
C LEU A 217 -6.18 -2.01 13.55
N GLU A 218 -5.14 -1.75 14.33
CA GLU A 218 -4.61 -0.40 14.54
C GLU A 218 -3.09 -0.31 14.28
N LEU A 219 -2.66 0.70 13.53
CA LEU A 219 -1.25 1.07 13.41
C LEU A 219 -0.90 2.11 14.47
N ILE A 220 0.14 1.84 15.26
CA ILE A 220 0.59 2.67 16.38
C ILE A 220 2.06 3.05 16.24
N ASN A 221 2.52 4.06 16.99
CA ASN A 221 3.94 4.43 17.12
C ASN A 221 4.53 3.92 18.43
N GLY A 222 4.56 2.59 18.61
CA GLY A 222 5.03 1.96 19.85
C GLY A 222 5.17 0.45 19.73
N THR A 223 5.44 -0.24 20.86
CA THR A 223 5.45 -1.71 20.84
C THR A 223 4.03 -2.24 20.76
N PRO A 224 3.67 -3.04 19.73
CA PRO A 224 2.30 -3.50 19.53
C PRO A 224 1.91 -4.58 20.53
N THR A 225 0.61 -4.64 20.81
CA THR A 225 -0.06 -5.79 21.42
C THR A 225 -0.99 -6.45 20.41
N THR A 226 -1.82 -7.40 20.85
CA THR A 226 -2.84 -8.02 19.98
C THR A 226 -3.68 -6.95 19.28
N TYR A 227 -3.94 -7.16 17.99
CA TYR A 227 -4.64 -6.28 17.05
C TYR A 227 -3.92 -4.97 16.71
N GLN A 228 -2.67 -4.81 17.16
CA GLN A 228 -1.86 -3.63 16.83
C GLN A 228 -0.63 -4.02 16.01
N MET A 229 -0.13 -3.08 15.22
CA MET A 229 1.15 -3.17 14.52
C MET A 229 1.83 -1.80 14.51
N ALA A 230 3.15 -1.76 14.39
CA ALA A 230 3.94 -0.53 14.47
C ALA A 230 5.12 -0.56 13.49
N MET A 231 5.78 0.58 13.19
CA MET A 231 5.47 1.97 13.60
C MET A 231 4.83 2.78 12.45
N LEU A 232 3.66 3.41 12.67
CA LEU A 232 2.96 4.18 11.62
C LEU A 232 3.85 5.23 10.93
N ASP A 233 4.61 6.01 11.69
CA ASP A 233 5.48 7.07 11.12
C ASP A 233 6.57 6.48 10.21
N ILE A 234 7.11 5.31 10.59
CA ILE A 234 8.11 4.59 9.79
C ILE A 234 7.47 3.99 8.53
N LEU A 235 6.24 3.46 8.64
CA LEU A 235 5.51 2.94 7.48
C LEU A 235 5.17 4.06 6.49
N ILE A 236 4.85 5.25 6.97
CA ILE A 236 4.66 6.43 6.12
C ILE A 236 5.96 6.80 5.40
N GLU A 237 7.09 6.87 6.13
CA GLU A 237 8.41 7.13 5.53
C GLU A 237 8.74 6.08 4.46
N TRP A 238 8.51 4.80 4.76
CA TRP A 238 8.74 3.69 3.84
C TRP A 238 7.89 3.76 2.59
N HIS A 239 6.61 4.10 2.72
CA HIS A 239 5.71 4.28 1.59
C HIS A 239 6.18 5.41 0.65
N GLU A 240 6.72 6.49 1.21
CA GLU A 240 7.23 7.64 0.44
C GLU A 240 8.57 7.34 -0.25
N GLN A 241 9.42 6.51 0.38
CA GLN A 241 10.75 6.16 -0.15
C GLN A 241 10.69 5.04 -1.19
N ASP A 242 9.83 4.05 -0.99
CA ASP A 242 9.68 2.86 -1.83
C ASP A 242 8.32 2.90 -2.54
N VAL A 243 8.30 3.58 -3.69
CA VAL A 243 7.08 3.83 -4.48
C VAL A 243 6.54 2.53 -5.09
N VAL A 244 5.24 2.52 -5.39
CA VAL A 244 4.60 1.36 -6.04
C VAL A 244 5.27 1.03 -7.37
N ASP A 245 5.63 -0.25 -7.54
CA ASP A 245 6.23 -0.76 -8.76
C ASP A 245 5.26 -1.65 -9.58
N GLU A 246 5.75 -2.18 -10.70
CA GLU A 246 4.97 -3.06 -11.58
C GLU A 246 4.69 -4.42 -10.92
N PHE A 247 5.58 -4.89 -10.04
CA PHE A 247 5.42 -6.18 -9.36
C PHE A 247 4.25 -6.11 -8.38
N GLU A 248 4.14 -5.04 -7.60
CA GLU A 248 3.01 -4.80 -6.70
C GLU A 248 1.69 -4.59 -7.44
N GLN A 249 1.70 -3.83 -8.54
CA GLN A 249 0.51 -3.63 -9.37
C GLN A 249 0.01 -4.98 -9.93
N ASN A 250 0.90 -5.78 -10.51
CA ASN A 250 0.56 -7.12 -10.98
C ASN A 250 0.03 -8.00 -9.83
N ARG A 251 0.65 -7.94 -8.66
CA ARG A 251 0.15 -8.67 -7.48
C ARG A 251 -1.27 -8.23 -7.10
N ASN A 252 -1.56 -6.93 -7.09
CA ASN A 252 -2.88 -6.40 -6.78
C ASN A 252 -3.93 -6.82 -7.82
N ASP A 253 -3.57 -6.76 -9.11
CA ASP A 253 -4.38 -7.24 -10.23
C ASP A 253 -4.73 -8.73 -10.08
N VAL A 254 -3.72 -9.57 -9.83
CA VAL A 254 -3.92 -11.01 -9.67
C VAL A 254 -4.79 -11.31 -8.45
N ILE A 255 -4.51 -10.70 -7.28
CA ILE A 255 -5.33 -10.90 -6.08
C ILE A 255 -6.79 -10.52 -6.32
N TYR A 256 -7.04 -9.42 -7.05
CA TYR A 256 -8.40 -9.03 -7.41
C TYR A 256 -9.17 -10.13 -8.15
N THR A 257 -8.50 -10.89 -9.03
CA THR A 257 -9.15 -12.02 -9.73
C THR A 257 -9.56 -13.18 -8.81
N TYR A 258 -8.99 -13.28 -7.61
CA TYR A 258 -9.32 -14.31 -6.62
C TYR A 258 -10.25 -13.77 -5.53
N GLN A 259 -9.94 -12.62 -4.96
CA GLN A 259 -10.66 -12.06 -3.82
C GLN A 259 -11.73 -11.04 -4.17
N ASN A 260 -11.80 -10.57 -5.43
CA ASN A 260 -12.71 -9.48 -5.85
C ASN A 260 -12.53 -8.18 -5.05
N ASN A 261 -11.39 -7.99 -4.39
CA ASN A 261 -11.02 -6.75 -3.71
C ASN A 261 -9.58 -6.34 -4.00
N ARG A 262 -9.30 -5.05 -3.90
CA ARG A 262 -8.01 -4.43 -4.24
C ARG A 262 -7.42 -3.73 -3.03
N ASN A 263 -6.09 -3.62 -2.99
CA ASN A 263 -5.41 -2.76 -2.04
C ASN A 263 -5.45 -1.30 -2.55
N PRO A 264 -6.20 -0.38 -1.89
CA PRO A 264 -6.32 1.01 -2.35
C PRO A 264 -5.00 1.77 -2.36
N PHE A 265 -4.06 1.40 -1.49
CA PHE A 265 -2.76 2.07 -1.38
C PHE A 265 -1.75 1.59 -2.43
N ILE A 266 -2.07 0.55 -3.20
CA ILE A 266 -1.33 0.18 -4.41
C ILE A 266 -1.93 0.91 -5.62
N ASP A 267 -3.26 0.95 -5.71
CA ASP A 267 -3.96 1.60 -6.85
C ASP A 267 -3.85 3.14 -6.82
N TYR A 268 -3.98 3.74 -5.64
CA TYR A 268 -3.83 5.17 -5.40
C TYR A 268 -2.96 5.37 -4.16
N PRO A 269 -1.62 5.36 -4.31
CA PRO A 269 -0.67 5.49 -3.20
C PRO A 269 -1.05 6.63 -2.28
N ASP A 270 -1.37 7.79 -2.86
CA ASP A 270 -1.77 9.04 -2.23
C ASP A 270 -2.90 8.98 -1.19
N PHE A 271 -3.73 7.93 -1.19
CA PHE A 271 -4.70 7.72 -0.12
C PHE A 271 -4.07 7.62 1.27
N TYR A 272 -2.78 7.22 1.38
CA TYR A 272 -2.08 7.23 2.67
C TYR A 272 -2.07 8.64 3.28
N ALA A 273 -1.84 9.66 2.45
CA ALA A 273 -1.70 11.03 2.91
C ALA A 273 -3.06 11.59 3.37
N LEU A 274 -4.13 11.25 2.65
CA LEU A 274 -5.49 11.67 2.97
C LEU A 274 -6.04 11.01 4.25
N ILE A 275 -5.50 9.87 4.68
CA ILE A 275 -5.99 9.12 5.84
C ILE A 275 -5.04 9.22 7.04
N PHE A 276 -3.75 8.99 6.83
CA PHE A 276 -2.76 8.77 7.89
C PHE A 276 -1.78 9.92 8.09
N ASN A 277 -1.70 10.89 7.16
CA ASN A 277 -0.80 12.04 7.31
C ASN A 277 -1.57 13.31 7.67
N PRO A 278 -1.74 13.63 8.97
CA PRO A 278 -2.50 14.80 9.42
C PRO A 278 -1.84 16.14 9.02
N ASN A 279 -0.57 16.12 8.61
CA ASN A 279 0.15 17.31 8.15
C ASN A 279 0.04 17.54 6.64
N TYR A 280 -0.60 16.63 5.90
CA TYR A 280 -0.84 16.82 4.48
C TYR A 280 -1.92 17.90 4.31
N SER A 281 -1.47 19.12 4.04
CA SER A 281 -2.33 20.27 3.79
C SER A 281 -2.76 20.23 2.33
N ASN A 282 -4.07 20.33 2.07
CA ASN A 282 -4.60 20.39 0.71
C ASN A 282 -4.23 21.66 -0.03
#